data_AF-A8PET3-F1
#
_entry.id   AF-A8PET3-F1
#
_cell.length_a   1.000
_cell.length_b   1.000
_cell.length_c   1.000
_cell.angle_alpha   90.00
_cell.angle_beta   90.00
_cell.angle_gamma   90.00
#
_symmetry.space_group_name_H-M   'P 1'
#
loop_
_entity.id
_entity.type
_entity.pdbx_description
1 polymer ?
#
loop_
_entity_poly.entity_id
_entity_poly.type
_entity_poly.pdbx_seq_one_letter_code
_entity_poly.pdbx_strand_id
1 'polypeptide(L)'
;MFSVPQPESTANPSECPIVILHHDSAADWELVLRQIYDGFREFRSYTAFSVRVLMASVSLADKYNIVHLRKEAASRLRRTFNGDFRNFPQAVKIRSQWVFLGKDTSLGDLINLAFRYGLRYCLPSMYLVALHDEVLFH
;
A
#
# COMPACT_ATOMS: atom_id res chain seq x y z
N MET A 1 -12.27 -2.19 -16.26
CA MET A 1 -12.36 -1.46 -17.54
C MET A 1 -11.42 -0.27 -17.41
N PHE A 2 -10.41 -0.18 -18.26
CA PHE A 2 -9.28 0.76 -18.13
C PHE A 2 -9.68 2.08 -18.80
N SER A 3 -10.13 3.08 -18.03
CA SER A 3 -10.36 4.44 -18.55
C SER A 3 -9.33 5.36 -17.96
N VAL A 4 -8.10 5.27 -18.47
CA VAL A 4 -7.15 6.39 -18.32
C VAL A 4 -7.77 7.56 -19.06
N PRO A 5 -7.88 8.75 -18.44
CA PRO A 5 -8.38 9.93 -19.12
C PRO A 5 -7.56 10.14 -20.39
N GLN A 6 -8.24 10.19 -21.52
CA GLN A 6 -7.56 10.51 -22.78
C GLN A 6 -7.32 12.01 -22.79
N PRO A 7 -6.15 12.46 -23.28
CA PRO A 7 -5.92 13.87 -23.50
C PRO A 7 -6.96 14.41 -24.49
N GLU A 8 -7.41 15.64 -24.28
CA GLU A 8 -8.16 16.34 -25.33
C GLU A 8 -7.25 16.46 -26.56
N SER A 9 -7.79 16.16 -27.74
CA SER A 9 -7.03 16.16 -29.01
C SER A 9 -6.33 17.51 -29.21
N THR A 10 -5.03 17.59 -28.95
CA THR A 10 -4.22 18.76 -29.25
C THR A 10 -4.00 18.82 -30.77
N ALA A 11 -4.36 19.94 -31.39
CA ALA A 11 -4.21 20.14 -32.83
C ALA A 11 -2.73 20.22 -33.28
N ASN A 12 -1.80 20.35 -32.34
CA ASN A 12 -0.37 20.48 -32.59
C ASN A 12 0.39 19.19 -32.25
N PRO A 13 1.01 18.50 -33.23
CA PRO A 13 1.83 17.30 -32.98
C PRO A 13 3.12 17.59 -32.18
N SER A 14 3.44 18.86 -31.94
CA SER A 14 4.58 19.33 -31.15
C SER A 14 4.30 19.45 -29.66
N GLU A 15 3.02 19.39 -29.24
CA GLU A 15 2.61 19.54 -27.85
C GLU A 15 2.43 18.17 -27.20
N CYS A 16 3.16 17.91 -26.11
CA CYS A 16 2.96 16.72 -25.30
C CYS A 16 1.53 16.75 -24.72
N PRO A 17 0.69 15.75 -25.01
CA PRO A 17 -0.66 15.71 -24.48
C PRO A 17 -0.64 15.63 -22.95
N ILE A 18 -1.36 16.54 -22.30
CA ILE A 18 -1.47 16.58 -20.84
C ILE A 18 -2.69 15.74 -20.42
N VAL A 19 -2.45 14.77 -19.53
CA VAL A 19 -3.51 13.95 -18.93
C VAL A 19 -3.82 14.45 -17.53
N ILE A 20 -5.05 14.89 -17.30
CA ILE A 20 -5.50 15.41 -15.99
C ILE A 20 -6.18 14.30 -15.19
N LEU A 21 -5.67 14.03 -13.99
CA LEU A 21 -6.17 12.98 -13.09
C LEU A 21 -6.99 13.59 -11.94
N HIS A 22 -8.20 14.08 -12.25
CA HIS A 22 -9.04 14.87 -11.33
C HIS A 22 -9.34 14.26 -9.95
N HIS A 23 -9.31 12.93 -9.84
CA HIS A 23 -9.70 12.21 -8.61
C HIS A 23 -8.54 11.55 -7.89
N ASP A 24 -7.31 11.79 -8.33
CA ASP A 24 -6.13 11.21 -7.69
C ASP A 24 -5.38 12.24 -6.86
N SER A 25 -4.84 11.76 -5.75
CA SER A 25 -3.89 12.53 -4.96
C SER A 25 -2.54 12.60 -5.69
N ALA A 26 -2.04 13.82 -5.90
CA ALA A 26 -0.68 14.02 -6.41
C ALA A 26 0.37 13.35 -5.51
N ALA A 27 0.17 13.38 -4.19
CA ALA A 27 1.06 12.73 -3.24
C ALA A 27 1.06 11.19 -3.38
N ASP A 28 -0.09 10.58 -3.69
CA ASP A 28 -0.14 9.12 -3.90
C ASP A 28 0.56 8.72 -5.20
N TRP A 29 0.42 9.53 -6.25
CA TRP A 29 1.18 9.36 -7.48
C TRP A 29 2.68 9.53 -7.26
N GLU A 30 3.12 10.52 -6.48
CA GLU A 30 4.54 10.69 -6.15
C GLU A 30 5.11 9.43 -5.47
N LEU A 31 4.38 8.87 -4.48
CA LEU A 31 4.79 7.64 -3.80
C LEU A 31 4.87 6.42 -4.74
N VAL A 32 3.92 6.30 -5.67
CA VAL A 32 3.88 5.19 -6.63
C VAL A 32 4.92 5.36 -7.72
N LEU A 33 5.10 6.56 -8.26
CA LEU A 33 6.08 6.85 -9.31
C LEU A 33 7.50 6.68 -8.77
N ARG A 34 7.79 7.10 -7.54
CA ARG A 34 9.07 6.80 -6.88
C ARG A 34 9.36 5.29 -6.88
N GLN A 35 8.37 4.46 -6.51
CA GLN A 35 8.54 3.00 -6.54
C GLN A 35 8.85 2.46 -7.95
N ILE A 36 8.20 3.01 -8.97
CA ILE A 36 8.36 2.57 -10.36
C ILE A 36 9.71 3.02 -10.94
N TYR A 37 10.06 4.30 -10.78
CA TYR A 37 11.18 4.95 -11.47
C TYR A 37 12.51 4.89 -10.73
N ASP A 38 12.51 5.04 -9.40
CA ASP A 38 13.73 4.80 -8.60
C ASP A 38 14.05 3.30 -8.52
N GLY A 39 13.18 2.50 -9.15
CA GLY A 39 13.15 1.06 -9.14
C GLY A 39 12.82 0.53 -7.75
N PHE A 40 12.56 -0.76 -7.70
CA PHE A 40 12.73 -1.54 -6.46
C PHE A 40 14.20 -1.55 -5.96
N ARG A 41 15.04 -0.58 -6.36
CA ARG A 41 16.45 -0.43 -5.95
C ARG A 41 16.58 0.35 -4.64
N GLU A 42 15.77 1.38 -4.40
CA GLU A 42 15.58 1.93 -3.03
C GLU A 42 14.63 1.03 -2.22
N PHE A 43 13.62 0.48 -2.90
CA PHE A 43 12.75 -0.55 -2.36
C PHE A 43 13.33 -1.95 -2.55
N ARG A 44 14.58 -2.18 -2.13
CA ARG A 44 15.11 -3.55 -2.00
C ARG A 44 14.09 -4.37 -1.23
N SER A 45 14.04 -5.69 -1.45
CA SER A 45 13.18 -6.59 -0.67
C SER A 45 13.17 -6.23 0.83
N TYR A 46 14.32 -5.83 1.38
CA TYR A 46 14.52 -5.50 2.80
C TYR A 46 14.10 -4.11 3.29
N THR A 47 13.67 -3.16 2.46
CA THR A 47 13.23 -1.83 2.95
C THR A 47 11.74 -1.82 3.24
N ALA A 48 11.35 -1.46 4.46
CA ALA A 48 9.96 -1.47 4.91
C ALA A 48 9.12 -0.38 4.20
N PHE A 49 7.87 -0.70 3.87
CA PHE A 49 6.90 0.27 3.36
C PHE A 49 6.16 0.92 4.52
N SER A 50 5.91 2.23 4.42
CA SER A 50 4.90 2.83 5.30
C SER A 50 3.51 2.35 4.90
N VAL A 51 2.57 2.36 5.83
CA VAL A 51 1.16 2.09 5.50
C VAL A 51 0.63 3.08 4.45
N ARG A 52 1.07 4.34 4.45
CA ARG A 52 0.74 5.33 3.43
C ARG A 52 1.15 4.88 2.02
N VAL A 53 2.36 4.33 1.90
CA VAL A 53 2.89 3.80 0.63
C VAL A 53 2.04 2.60 0.17
N LEU A 54 1.69 1.69 1.07
CA LEU A 54 0.80 0.56 0.74
C LEU A 54 -0.58 1.03 0.29
N MET A 55 -1.19 1.99 0.99
CA MET A 55 -2.52 2.53 0.64
C MET A 55 -2.51 3.16 -0.75
N ALA A 56 -1.52 4.00 -1.04
CA ALA A 56 -1.34 4.63 -2.36
C ALA A 56 -1.15 3.55 -3.45
N SER A 57 -0.27 2.58 -3.19
CA SER A 57 0.05 1.51 -4.13
C SER A 57 -1.18 0.67 -4.46
N VAL A 58 -1.93 0.26 -3.45
CA VAL A 58 -3.10 -0.61 -3.67
C VAL A 58 -4.26 0.17 -4.29
N SER A 59 -4.48 1.43 -3.89
CA SER A 59 -5.55 2.27 -4.45
C SER A 59 -5.32 2.57 -5.93
N LEU A 60 -4.12 3.01 -6.31
CA LEU A 60 -3.77 3.29 -7.70
C LEU A 60 -3.64 2.00 -8.51
N ALA A 61 -3.10 0.92 -7.93
CA ALA A 61 -3.01 -0.35 -8.63
C ALA A 61 -4.37 -0.97 -8.95
N ASP A 62 -5.36 -0.79 -8.09
CA ASP A 62 -6.72 -1.28 -8.35
C ASP A 62 -7.40 -0.41 -9.43
N LYS A 63 -7.32 0.91 -9.29
CA LYS A 63 -7.92 1.88 -10.24
C LYS A 63 -7.33 1.76 -11.65
N TYR A 64 -6.01 1.61 -11.76
CA TYR A 64 -5.28 1.55 -13.02
C TYR A 64 -4.77 0.15 -13.36
N ASN A 65 -5.29 -0.89 -12.71
CA ASN A 65 -4.95 -2.30 -12.93
C ASN A 65 -3.43 -2.56 -13.05
N ILE A 66 -2.64 -1.97 -12.15
CA ILE A 66 -1.18 -2.13 -12.08
C ILE A 66 -0.85 -3.39 -11.27
N VAL A 67 -0.96 -4.54 -11.91
CA VAL A 67 -0.87 -5.87 -11.27
C VAL A 67 0.39 -6.06 -10.41
N HIS A 68 1.53 -5.53 -10.86
CA HIS A 68 2.80 -5.66 -10.13
C HIS A 68 2.78 -4.98 -8.76
N LEU A 69 2.26 -3.75 -8.67
CA LEU A 69 2.13 -3.02 -7.40
C LEU A 69 1.19 -3.73 -6.43
N ARG A 70 0.06 -4.25 -6.95
CA ARG A 70 -0.88 -5.02 -6.14
C ARG A 70 -0.25 -6.30 -5.58
N LYS A 71 0.51 -7.04 -6.41
CA LYS A 71 1.23 -8.24 -5.98
C LYS A 71 2.29 -7.94 -4.92
N GLU A 72 3.02 -6.85 -5.08
CA GLU A 72 4.05 -6.44 -4.13
C GLU A 72 3.45 -6.05 -2.77
N ALA A 73 2.40 -5.22 -2.78
CA ALA A 73 1.70 -4.83 -1.56
C ALA A 73 1.14 -6.05 -0.81
N ALA A 74 0.53 -6.99 -1.52
CA ALA A 74 0.03 -8.24 -0.94
C ALA A 74 1.17 -9.12 -0.39
N SER A 75 2.29 -9.23 -1.11
CA SER A 75 3.48 -9.96 -0.67
C SER A 75 4.03 -9.41 0.65
N ARG A 76 4.12 -8.09 0.78
CA ARG A 76 4.59 -7.42 2.00
C ARG A 76 3.66 -7.64 3.18
N LEU A 77 2.35 -7.46 2.96
CA LEU A 77 1.35 -7.71 4.00
C LEU A 77 1.36 -9.17 4.46
N ARG A 78 1.54 -10.13 3.54
CA ARG A 78 1.67 -11.55 3.90
C ARG A 78 2.91 -11.82 4.76
N ARG A 79 4.03 -11.18 4.45
CA ARG A 79 5.28 -11.35 5.22
C ARG A 79 5.21 -10.70 6.60
N THR A 80 4.44 -9.62 6.76
CA THR A 80 4.22 -8.97 8.05
C THR A 80 3.18 -9.69 8.90
N PHE A 81 2.05 -10.07 8.29
CA PHE A 81 0.91 -10.67 8.95
C PHE A 81 0.70 -12.08 8.39
N ASN A 82 1.49 -13.02 8.91
CA ASN A 82 1.30 -14.43 8.62
C ASN A 82 -0.02 -14.90 9.24
N GLY A 83 -0.80 -15.67 8.47
CA GLY A 83 -2.03 -16.30 8.96
C GLY A 83 -1.80 -17.56 9.81
N ASP A 84 -0.54 -17.98 9.99
CA ASP A 84 -0.20 -19.07 10.92
C ASP A 84 0.12 -18.47 12.30
N PHE A 85 -0.87 -18.55 13.18
CA PHE A 85 -0.81 -18.07 14.56
C PHE A 85 0.19 -18.81 15.43
N ARG A 86 0.61 -20.03 15.04
CA ARG A 86 1.48 -20.87 15.87
C ARG A 86 2.85 -20.25 16.11
N ASN A 87 3.30 -19.37 15.21
CA ASN A 87 4.58 -18.69 15.28
C ASN A 87 4.43 -17.17 15.40
N PHE A 88 3.24 -16.67 15.80
CA PHE A 88 3.05 -15.24 15.98
C PHE A 88 3.90 -14.77 17.17
N PRO A 89 4.85 -13.83 16.98
CA PRO A 89 5.77 -13.43 18.04
C PRO A 89 5.00 -12.83 19.22
N GLN A 90 5.30 -13.28 20.44
CA GLN A 90 4.68 -12.81 21.69
C GLN A 90 4.82 -11.29 21.91
N ALA A 91 5.81 -10.65 21.29
CA ALA A 91 6.01 -9.20 21.32
C ALA A 91 5.52 -8.59 20.00
N VAL A 92 4.24 -8.28 19.93
CA VAL A 92 3.57 -7.77 18.73
C VAL A 92 3.84 -6.27 18.57
N LYS A 93 5.08 -5.87 18.25
CA LYS A 93 5.35 -4.51 17.78
C LYS A 93 5.28 -4.52 16.26
N ILE A 94 4.41 -3.70 15.67
CA ILE A 94 4.38 -3.45 14.21
C ILE A 94 5.58 -2.57 13.82
N ARG A 95 6.77 -3.11 13.99
CA ARG A 95 7.98 -2.71 13.28
C ARG A 95 8.51 -3.94 12.59
N SER A 96 7.77 -4.36 11.56
CA SER A 96 8.25 -5.42 10.70
C SER A 96 9.24 -4.83 9.69
N GLN A 97 10.20 -5.65 9.28
CA GLN A 97 11.14 -5.31 8.20
C GLN A 97 10.45 -5.00 6.85
N TRP A 98 9.14 -5.25 6.72
CA TRP A 98 8.39 -5.10 5.47
C TRP A 98 7.36 -3.98 5.49
N VAL A 99 6.75 -3.70 6.65
CA VAL A 99 5.68 -2.70 6.85
C VAL A 99 5.82 -2.02 8.21
N PHE A 100 5.68 -0.71 8.22
CA PHE A 100 5.64 0.12 9.43
C PHE A 100 4.51 1.15 9.41
N LEU A 101 4.03 1.54 10.58
CA LEU A 101 3.06 2.62 10.77
C LEU A 101 3.80 3.97 10.75
N GLY A 102 3.37 4.87 9.85
CA GLY A 102 3.79 6.26 9.82
C GLY A 102 3.10 7.09 10.91
N LYS A 103 3.51 8.35 11.07
CA LYS A 103 2.92 9.27 12.06
C LYS A 103 1.46 9.63 11.77
N ASP A 104 1.06 9.50 10.51
CA ASP A 104 -0.24 9.84 9.94
C ASP A 104 -1.13 8.62 9.68
N THR A 105 -0.69 7.42 10.06
CA THR A 105 -1.41 6.17 9.78
C THR A 105 -1.59 5.33 11.03
N SER A 106 -2.78 4.77 11.19
CA SER A 106 -3.14 3.88 12.29
C SER A 106 -3.20 2.42 11.86
N LEU A 107 -3.22 1.50 12.84
CA LEU A 107 -3.51 0.10 12.58
C LEU A 107 -4.92 -0.10 12.00
N GLY A 108 -5.87 0.77 12.35
CA GLY A 108 -7.21 0.79 11.76
C GLY A 108 -7.18 1.01 10.25
N ASP A 109 -6.34 1.92 9.76
CA ASP A 109 -6.17 2.17 8.32
C ASP A 109 -5.66 0.92 7.59
N LEU A 110 -4.77 0.18 8.24
CA LEU A 110 -4.21 -1.06 7.72
C LEU A 110 -5.23 -2.21 7.68
N ILE A 111 -6.07 -2.32 8.72
CA ILE A 111 -7.20 -3.27 8.77
C ILE A 111 -8.22 -2.92 7.68
N ASN A 112 -8.58 -1.64 7.55
CA ASN A 112 -9.50 -1.16 6.52
C ASN A 112 -8.95 -1.43 5.12
N LEU A 113 -7.65 -1.24 4.91
CA LEU A 113 -6.97 -1.60 3.68
C LEU A 113 -7.11 -3.11 3.39
N ALA A 114 -6.74 -3.95 4.36
CA ALA A 114 -6.83 -5.40 4.19
C ALA A 114 -8.26 -5.87 3.90
N PHE A 115 -9.26 -5.28 4.56
CA PHE A 115 -10.67 -5.57 4.32
C PHE A 115 -11.10 -5.17 2.91
N ARG A 116 -10.84 -3.90 2.52
CA ARG A 116 -11.24 -3.33 1.23
C ARG A 116 -10.68 -4.11 0.04
N TYR A 117 -9.45 -4.61 0.16
CA TYR A 117 -8.77 -5.31 -0.93
C TYR A 117 -8.78 -6.84 -0.80
N GLY A 118 -9.62 -7.38 0.08
CA GLY A 118 -9.87 -8.82 0.19
C GLY A 118 -8.70 -9.62 0.76
N LEU A 119 -7.79 -8.99 1.51
CA LEU A 119 -6.64 -9.62 2.17
C LEU A 119 -7.06 -10.27 3.50
N ARG A 120 -8.14 -11.07 3.44
CA ARG A 120 -8.80 -11.63 4.62
C ARG A 120 -7.91 -12.52 5.47
N TYR A 121 -6.89 -13.13 4.88
CA TYR A 121 -5.95 -14.01 5.57
C TYR A 121 -5.03 -13.28 6.57
N CYS A 122 -4.81 -11.98 6.39
CA CYS A 122 -4.02 -11.16 7.32
C CYS A 122 -4.86 -10.59 8.48
N LEU A 123 -6.18 -10.48 8.29
CA LEU A 123 -7.08 -9.81 9.24
C LEU A 123 -7.00 -10.40 10.65
N PRO A 124 -7.02 -11.74 10.83
CA PRO A 124 -7.00 -12.32 12.17
C PRO A 124 -5.73 -11.91 12.96
N SER A 125 -4.58 -11.89 12.30
CA SER A 125 -3.31 -11.44 12.89
C SER A 125 -3.29 -9.93 13.16
N MET A 126 -3.89 -9.12 12.28
CA MET A 126 -4.02 -7.66 12.49
C MET A 126 -4.94 -7.33 13.66
N TYR A 127 -6.07 -8.01 13.81
CA TYR A 127 -6.98 -7.83 14.94
C TYR A 127 -6.32 -8.24 16.26
N LEU A 128 -5.57 -9.34 16.27
CA LEU A 128 -4.80 -9.75 17.45
C LEU A 128 -3.81 -8.65 17.87
N VAL A 129 -3.14 -8.01 16.90
CA VAL A 129 -2.26 -6.87 17.21
C VAL A 129 -3.04 -5.72 17.82
N ALA A 130 -4.19 -5.37 17.25
CA ALA A 130 -5.01 -4.26 17.73
C ALA A 130 -5.46 -4.48 19.19
N LEU A 131 -5.88 -5.71 19.50
CA LEU A 131 -6.29 -6.08 20.86
C LEU A 131 -5.12 -6.06 21.86
N HIS A 132 -3.90 -6.40 21.43
CA HIS A 132 -2.72 -6.37 22.31
C HIS A 132 -2.12 -4.97 22.48
N ASP A 133 -2.22 -4.10 21.48
CA ASP A 133 -1.71 -2.72 21.54
C ASP A 133 -2.54 -1.87 22.52
N GLU A 134 -3.85 -2.11 22.62
CA GLU A 134 -4.73 -1.45 23.60
C GLU A 134 -4.44 -1.88 25.06
N VAL A 135 -3.88 -3.07 25.29
CA VAL A 135 -3.57 -3.57 26.64
C VAL A 135 -2.31 -2.92 27.23
N LEU A 136 -1.52 -2.20 26.42
CA LEU A 136 -0.30 -1.50 26.86
C LEU A 136 -0.54 -0.02 27.26
N PHE A 137 -1.80 0.42 27.29
CA PHE A 137 -2.23 1.71 27.85
C PHE A 137 -2.93 1.55 29.22
N HIS A 138 -2.28 0.84 30.14
CA HIS A 138 -2.57 0.90 31.58
C HIS A 138 -1.26 1.07 32.38
#